data_AF-A0A7J4VBF8-F1
#
_entry.id   AF-A0A7J4VBF8-F1
#
_cell.length_a   1.000
_cell.length_b   1.000
_cell.length_c   1.000
_cell.angle_alpha   90.00
_cell.angle_beta   90.00
_cell.angle_gamma   90.00
#
_symmetry.space_group_name_H-M   'P 1'
#
loop_
_entity.id
_entity.type
_entity.pdbx_description
1 polymer ?
#
loop_
_entity_poly.entity_id
_entity_poly.type
_entity_poly.pdbx_seq_one_letter_code
_entity_poly.pdbx_strand_id
1 'polypeptide(L)'
;MQDTLEELRELRTHLKTTVDELLSLRNRLAEYDSEFIGRLQLLEVDINRYGYLDGSEKERFRERIVYDCDSFKRRIGDVIEGLTATVARHTEELAAFDLKFENCPAGCPEDLRHNLAVLSDVYRQHINVMDGMRKIYLRYVANLEGKLKTV
;
A
#
# COMPACT_ATOMS: atom_id res chain seq x y z
N MET A 1 17.41 -27.17 24.74
CA MET A 1 17.86 -25.78 24.65
C MET A 1 18.13 -25.53 23.18
N GLN A 2 17.26 -24.80 22.49
CA GLN A 2 17.47 -24.45 21.09
C GLN A 2 18.67 -23.48 21.06
N ASP A 3 19.58 -23.67 20.10
CA ASP A 3 20.79 -22.85 19.99
C ASP A 3 20.38 -21.43 19.59
N THR A 4 20.67 -20.44 20.44
CA THR A 4 20.25 -19.04 20.20
C THR A 4 20.87 -18.47 18.92
N LEU A 5 21.98 -19.03 18.44
CA LEU A 5 22.55 -18.68 17.14
C LEU A 5 21.66 -19.17 15.98
N GLU A 6 21.04 -20.33 16.12
CA GLU A 6 20.15 -20.90 15.11
C GLU A 6 18.84 -20.12 15.03
N GLU A 7 18.28 -19.70 16.17
CA GLU A 7 17.11 -18.81 16.21
C GLU A 7 17.35 -17.49 15.45
N LEU A 8 18.56 -16.93 15.53
CA LEU A 8 18.92 -15.71 14.79
C LEU A 8 19.10 -15.95 13.29
N ARG A 9 19.55 -17.14 12.88
CA ARG A 9 19.62 -17.53 11.46
C ARG A 9 18.24 -17.76 10.87
N GLU A 10 17.35 -18.38 11.62
CA GLU A 10 15.94 -18.52 11.26
C GLU A 10 15.29 -17.13 11.11
N LEU A 11 15.54 -16.23 12.06
CA LEU A 11 15.04 -14.86 12.02
C LEU A 11 15.53 -14.10 10.79
N ARG A 12 16.81 -14.24 10.43
CA ARG A 12 17.38 -13.67 9.20
C ARG A 12 16.67 -14.21 7.96
N THR A 13 16.42 -15.52 7.91
CA THR A 13 15.78 -16.19 6.77
C THR A 13 14.33 -15.74 6.62
N HIS A 14 13.62 -15.62 7.75
CA HIS A 14 12.28 -15.08 7.80
C HIS A 14 12.24 -13.63 7.29
N LEU A 15 13.05 -12.75 7.87
CA LEU A 15 13.14 -11.34 7.44
C LEU A 15 13.42 -11.19 5.95
N LYS A 16 14.37 -11.98 5.41
CA LYS A 16 14.69 -11.92 3.99
C LYS A 16 13.48 -12.29 3.13
N THR A 17 12.81 -13.39 3.46
CA THR A 17 11.60 -13.84 2.76
C THR A 17 10.53 -12.77 2.80
N THR A 18 10.28 -12.17 3.97
CA THR A 18 9.29 -11.11 4.13
C THR A 18 9.64 -9.85 3.36
N VAL A 19 10.92 -9.44 3.34
CA VAL A 19 11.39 -8.31 2.52
C VAL A 19 11.16 -8.57 1.04
N ASP A 20 11.46 -9.78 0.55
CA ASP A 20 11.26 -10.16 -0.85
C ASP A 20 9.75 -10.16 -1.23
N GLU A 21 8.88 -10.64 -0.34
CA GLU A 21 7.42 -10.56 -0.49
C GLU A 21 6.93 -9.11 -0.58
N LEU A 22 7.42 -8.24 0.31
CA LEU A 22 7.07 -6.83 0.32
C LEU A 22 7.59 -6.07 -0.88
N LEU A 23 8.77 -6.43 -1.39
CA LEU A 23 9.29 -5.91 -2.64
C LEU A 23 8.37 -6.26 -3.81
N SER A 24 7.90 -7.51 -3.87
CA SER A 24 6.95 -7.97 -4.88
C SER A 24 5.61 -7.21 -4.80
N LEU A 25 5.07 -7.06 -3.59
CA LEU A 25 3.85 -6.28 -3.36
C LEU A 25 4.03 -4.82 -3.75
N ARG A 26 5.15 -4.19 -3.41
CA ARG A 26 5.48 -2.82 -3.81
C ARG A 26 5.46 -2.66 -5.33
N ASN A 27 6.02 -3.61 -6.06
CA ASN A 27 6.04 -3.55 -7.52
C ASN A 27 4.61 -3.65 -8.11
N ARG A 28 3.76 -4.53 -7.57
CA ARG A 28 2.34 -4.62 -7.96
C ARG A 28 1.58 -3.33 -7.65
N LEU A 29 1.88 -2.68 -6.54
CA LEU A 29 1.26 -1.39 -6.19
C LEU A 29 1.64 -0.28 -7.17
N ALA A 30 2.85 -0.29 -7.75
CA ALA A 30 3.23 0.68 -8.78
C ALA A 30 2.42 0.50 -10.08
N GLU A 31 2.05 -0.74 -10.41
CA GLU A 31 1.13 -1.03 -11.51
C GLU A 31 -0.28 -0.50 -11.24
N TYR A 32 -0.79 -0.72 -10.01
CA TYR A 32 -2.08 -0.14 -9.61
C TYR A 32 -2.08 1.39 -9.61
N ASP A 33 -1.02 2.04 -9.13
CA ASP A 33 -0.95 3.51 -9.12
C ASP A 33 -1.01 4.06 -10.55
N SER A 34 -0.27 3.45 -11.48
CA SER A 34 -0.29 3.83 -12.91
C SER A 34 -1.68 3.67 -13.52
N GLU A 35 -2.35 2.55 -13.23
CA GLU A 35 -3.72 2.29 -13.68
C GLU A 35 -4.71 3.31 -13.10
N PHE A 36 -4.59 3.60 -11.80
CA PHE A 36 -5.48 4.49 -11.09
C PHE A 36 -5.34 5.93 -11.58
N ILE A 37 -4.11 6.40 -11.81
CA ILE A 37 -3.85 7.72 -12.40
C ILE A 37 -4.51 7.82 -13.78
N GLY A 38 -4.32 6.82 -14.64
CA GLY A 38 -4.92 6.80 -15.97
C GLY A 38 -6.46 6.87 -15.91
N ARG A 39 -7.07 6.10 -15.01
CA ARG A 39 -8.53 6.10 -14.86
C ARG A 39 -9.08 7.40 -14.24
N LEU A 40 -8.35 8.01 -13.30
CA LEU A 40 -8.70 9.32 -12.76
C LEU A 40 -8.70 10.41 -13.84
N GLN A 41 -7.70 10.41 -14.72
CA GLN A 41 -7.61 11.36 -15.83
C GLN A 41 -8.80 11.23 -16.78
N LEU A 42 -9.20 10.00 -17.12
CA LEU A 42 -10.38 9.76 -17.96
C LEU A 42 -11.67 10.25 -17.29
N LEU A 43 -11.87 9.93 -16.00
CA LEU A 43 -13.04 10.40 -15.26
C LEU A 43 -13.06 11.93 -15.12
N GLU A 44 -11.90 12.56 -14.97
CA GLU A 44 -11.80 14.02 -14.92
C GLU A 44 -12.21 14.67 -16.25
N VAL A 45 -11.80 14.10 -17.39
CA VAL A 45 -12.26 14.56 -18.71
C VAL A 45 -13.78 14.44 -18.84
N ASP A 46 -14.34 13.31 -18.41
CA ASP A 46 -15.79 13.09 -18.44
C ASP A 46 -16.54 14.08 -17.52
N ILE A 47 -16.08 14.28 -16.29
CA ILE A 47 -16.68 15.25 -15.35
C ILE A 47 -16.63 16.67 -15.91
N ASN A 48 -15.53 17.07 -16.55
CA ASN A 48 -15.43 18.37 -17.18
C ASN A 48 -16.39 18.49 -18.38
N ARG A 49 -16.56 17.42 -19.17
CA ARG A 49 -17.51 17.39 -20.29
C ARG A 49 -18.95 17.55 -19.81
N TYR A 50 -19.31 16.99 -18.66
CA TYR A 50 -20.66 17.08 -18.08
C TYR A 50 -21.14 18.54 -17.94
N GLY A 51 -20.24 19.48 -17.60
CA GLY A 51 -20.57 20.90 -17.46
C GLY A 51 -21.07 21.59 -18.74
N TYR A 52 -20.81 21.01 -19.91
CA TYR A 52 -21.19 21.55 -21.22
C TYR A 52 -22.38 20.82 -21.86
N LEU A 53 -22.93 19.79 -21.21
CA LEU A 53 -24.09 19.05 -21.69
C LEU A 53 -25.37 19.66 -21.13
N ASP A 54 -26.46 19.53 -21.89
CA ASP A 54 -27.79 19.98 -21.52
C ASP A 54 -28.87 18.94 -21.86
N GLY A 55 -30.05 19.08 -21.26
CA GLY A 55 -31.21 18.25 -21.54
C GLY A 55 -31.02 16.77 -21.19
N SER A 56 -31.65 15.89 -21.97
CA SER A 56 -31.67 14.45 -21.70
C SER A 56 -30.31 13.76 -21.89
N GLU A 57 -29.40 14.34 -22.67
CA GLU A 57 -28.02 13.85 -22.80
C GLU A 57 -27.26 14.03 -21.48
N LYS A 58 -27.44 15.18 -20.83
CA LYS A 58 -26.82 15.49 -19.54
C LYS A 58 -27.17 14.48 -18.46
N GLU A 59 -28.46 14.13 -18.35
CA GLU A 59 -28.93 13.16 -17.33
C GLU A 59 -28.39 11.75 -17.56
N ARG A 60 -28.41 11.24 -18.80
CA ARG A 60 -27.82 9.92 -19.10
C ARG A 60 -26.32 9.89 -18.87
N PHE A 61 -25.63 10.98 -19.20
CA PHE A 61 -24.21 11.11 -18.99
C PHE A 61 -23.86 11.19 -17.50
N ARG A 62 -24.68 11.87 -16.70
CA ARG A 62 -24.59 11.92 -15.24
C ARG A 62 -24.65 10.53 -14.61
N GLU A 63 -25.67 9.75 -14.95
CA GLU A 63 -25.84 8.39 -14.42
C GLU A 63 -24.60 7.52 -14.71
N ARG A 64 -24.07 7.62 -15.93
CA ARG A 64 -22.86 6.90 -16.33
C ARG A 64 -21.64 7.33 -15.50
N ILE A 65 -21.38 8.63 -15.38
CA ILE A 65 -20.24 9.15 -14.60
C ILE A 65 -20.33 8.70 -13.15
N VAL A 66 -21.52 8.81 -12.54
CA VAL A 66 -21.73 8.41 -11.14
C VAL A 66 -21.41 6.92 -10.98
N TYR A 67 -21.95 6.07 -11.87
CA TYR A 67 -21.66 4.64 -11.86
C TYR A 67 -20.16 4.34 -12.01
N ASP A 68 -19.50 4.96 -12.99
CA ASP A 68 -18.08 4.73 -13.26
C ASP A 68 -17.20 5.18 -12.09
N CYS A 69 -17.52 6.32 -11.48
CA CYS A 69 -16.83 6.82 -10.30
C CYS A 69 -17.06 5.93 -9.08
N ASP A 70 -18.29 5.46 -8.83
CA ASP A 70 -18.60 4.58 -7.71
C ASP A 70 -17.92 3.22 -7.85
N SER A 71 -17.94 2.65 -9.06
CA SER A 71 -17.24 1.41 -9.39
C SER A 71 -15.73 1.55 -9.15
N PHE A 72 -15.15 2.66 -9.59
CA PHE A 72 -13.73 2.93 -9.41
C PHE A 72 -13.34 3.20 -7.95
N LYS A 73 -14.14 3.97 -7.20
CA LYS A 73 -13.95 4.17 -5.76
C LYS A 73 -13.96 2.84 -5.00
N ARG A 74 -14.90 1.94 -5.32
CA ARG A 74 -14.95 0.60 -4.70
C ARG A 74 -13.64 -0.15 -4.92
N ARG A 75 -13.15 -0.17 -6.16
CA ARG A 75 -11.89 -0.83 -6.50
C ARG A 75 -10.69 -0.25 -5.77
N ILE A 76 -10.60 1.08 -5.65
CA ILE A 76 -9.54 1.72 -4.85
C ILE A 76 -9.70 1.36 -3.37
N GLY A 77 -10.95 1.34 -2.87
CA GLY A 77 -11.30 0.93 -1.50
C GLY A 77 -10.78 -0.45 -1.15
N ASP A 78 -11.03 -1.45 -2.01
CA ASP A 78 -10.54 -2.83 -1.81
C ASP A 78 -9.01 -2.88 -1.66
N VAL A 79 -8.28 -2.08 -2.45
CA VAL A 79 -6.82 -1.98 -2.36
C VAL A 79 -6.39 -1.27 -1.06
N ILE A 80 -7.09 -0.21 -0.64
CA ILE A 80 -6.82 0.49 0.62
C ILE A 80 -7.03 -0.45 1.82
N GLU A 81 -8.09 -1.25 1.82
CA GLU A 81 -8.37 -2.21 2.89
C GLU A 81 -7.27 -3.26 2.98
N GLY A 82 -6.87 -3.84 1.84
CA GLY A 82 -5.74 -4.77 1.76
C GLY A 82 -4.45 -4.15 2.29
N LEU A 83 -4.11 -2.93 1.84
CA LEU A 83 -2.94 -2.19 2.32
C LEU A 83 -2.99 -1.91 3.82
N THR A 84 -4.17 -1.57 4.36
CA THR A 84 -4.35 -1.28 5.78
C THR A 84 -4.03 -2.51 6.62
N ALA A 85 -4.59 -3.67 6.25
CA ALA A 85 -4.33 -4.93 6.93
C ALA A 85 -2.86 -5.36 6.82
N THR A 86 -2.28 -5.25 5.61
CA THR A 86 -0.87 -5.57 5.37
C THR A 86 0.07 -4.70 6.19
N VAL A 87 -0.12 -3.37 6.17
CA VAL A 87 0.72 -2.43 6.94
C VAL A 87 0.61 -2.69 8.44
N ALA A 88 -0.61 -2.91 8.97
CA ALA A 88 -0.80 -3.17 10.39
C ALA A 88 -0.07 -4.46 10.82
N ARG A 89 -0.29 -5.57 10.11
CA ARG A 89 0.35 -6.86 10.38
C ARG A 89 1.88 -6.76 10.37
N HIS A 90 2.44 -6.14 9.34
CA HIS A 90 3.88 -6.02 9.19
C HIS A 90 4.51 -5.05 10.19
N THR A 91 3.77 -4.03 10.63
CA THR A 91 4.23 -3.13 11.70
C THR A 91 4.34 -3.87 13.03
N GLU A 92 3.34 -4.69 13.37
CA GLU A 92 3.37 -5.53 14.57
C GLU A 92 4.49 -6.57 14.51
N GLU A 93 4.68 -7.20 13.36
CA GLU A 93 5.74 -8.19 13.13
C GLU A 93 7.14 -7.56 13.27
N LEU A 94 7.34 -6.37 12.69
CA LEU A 94 8.59 -5.61 12.82
C LEU A 94 8.85 -5.19 14.28
N ALA A 95 7.82 -4.76 15.01
CA ALA A 95 7.97 -4.42 16.43
C ALA A 95 8.37 -5.65 17.28
N ALA A 96 7.79 -6.82 16.99
CA ALA A 96 8.18 -8.07 17.63
C ALA A 96 9.62 -8.49 17.27
N PHE A 97 10.05 -8.24 16.03
CA PHE A 97 11.44 -8.42 15.61
C PHE A 97 12.38 -7.48 16.38
N ASP A 98 12.09 -6.19 16.42
CA ASP A 98 12.95 -5.18 17.07
C ASP A 98 13.17 -5.53 18.55
N LEU A 99 12.13 -6.00 19.26
CA LEU A 99 12.25 -6.49 20.64
C LEU A 99 13.17 -7.72 20.75
N LYS A 100 13.07 -8.68 19.83
CA LYS A 100 13.97 -9.86 19.82
C LYS A 100 15.42 -9.46 19.49
N PHE A 101 15.59 -8.48 18.60
CA PHE A 101 16.90 -8.01 18.18
C PHE A 101 17.61 -7.20 19.27
N GLU A 102 16.89 -6.38 20.04
CA GLU A 102 17.45 -5.67 21.20
C GLU A 102 17.92 -6.62 22.30
N ASN A 103 17.20 -7.74 22.50
CA ASN A 103 17.55 -8.77 23.47
C ASN A 103 18.53 -9.83 22.92
N CYS A 104 19.18 -9.55 21.78
CA CYS A 104 20.08 -10.48 21.11
C CYS A 104 21.31 -10.79 21.99
N PRO A 105 21.76 -12.06 22.10
CA PRO A 105 22.85 -12.44 22.98
C PRO A 105 24.18 -11.76 22.62
N ALA A 106 25.01 -11.52 23.64
CA ALA A 106 26.35 -10.95 23.51
C ALA A 106 27.32 -11.79 22.63
N GLY A 107 26.98 -13.05 22.32
CA GLY A 107 27.75 -13.94 21.45
C GLY A 107 27.33 -13.93 19.98
N CYS A 108 26.40 -13.07 19.56
CA CYS A 108 25.99 -12.96 18.17
C CYS A 108 27.15 -12.44 17.30
N PRO A 109 27.53 -13.13 16.21
CA PRO A 109 28.54 -12.65 15.27
C PRO A 109 28.14 -11.27 14.72
N GLU A 110 29.11 -10.35 14.67
CA GLU A 110 28.88 -8.97 14.23
C GLU A 110 28.27 -8.90 12.82
N ASP A 111 28.73 -9.75 11.91
CA ASP A 111 28.18 -9.86 10.55
C ASP A 111 26.70 -10.25 10.54
N LEU A 112 26.28 -11.17 11.41
CA LEU A 112 24.88 -11.59 11.52
C LEU A 112 24.03 -10.45 12.07
N ARG A 113 24.53 -9.77 13.10
CA ARG A 113 23.86 -8.60 13.70
C ARG A 113 23.70 -7.47 12.69
N HIS A 114 24.74 -7.19 11.91
CA HIS A 114 24.70 -6.19 10.85
C HIS A 114 23.67 -6.55 9.77
N ASN A 115 23.68 -7.79 9.28
CA ASN A 115 22.72 -8.26 8.27
C ASN A 115 21.26 -8.16 8.75
N LEU A 116 20.99 -8.51 10.01
CA LEU A 116 19.67 -8.39 10.61
C LEU A 116 19.22 -6.93 10.71
N ALA A 117 20.11 -6.01 11.10
CA ALA A 117 19.82 -4.58 11.14
C ALA A 117 19.47 -4.02 9.75
N VAL A 118 20.27 -4.36 8.73
CA VAL A 118 20.02 -3.93 7.35
C VAL A 118 18.68 -4.46 6.83
N LEU A 119 18.38 -5.74 7.06
CA LEU A 119 17.10 -6.32 6.65
C LEU A 119 15.90 -5.67 7.36
N SER A 120 16.03 -5.37 8.66
CA SER A 120 15.00 -4.64 9.42
C SER A 120 14.77 -3.23 8.86
N ASP A 121 15.83 -2.52 8.51
CA ASP A 121 15.72 -1.18 7.90
C ASP A 121 15.02 -1.23 6.54
N VAL A 122 15.37 -2.20 5.69
CA VAL A 122 14.72 -2.40 4.39
C VAL A 122 13.24 -2.77 4.57
N TYR A 123 12.93 -3.66 5.52
CA TYR A 123 11.55 -4.02 5.87
C TYR A 123 10.76 -2.76 6.28
N ARG A 124 11.29 -1.94 7.19
CA ARG A 124 10.68 -0.68 7.62
C ARG A 124 10.42 0.27 6.45
N GLN A 125 11.38 0.40 5.53
CA GLN A 125 11.21 1.22 4.33
C GLN A 125 10.05 0.72 3.45
N HIS A 126 9.91 -0.60 3.26
CA HIS A 126 8.80 -1.15 2.49
C HIS A 126 7.44 -0.89 3.16
N ILE A 127 7.34 -1.04 4.47
CA ILE A 127 6.11 -0.70 5.22
C ILE A 127 5.74 0.77 5.00
N ASN A 128 6.72 1.67 5.12
CA ASN A 128 6.51 3.10 4.93
C ASN A 128 6.04 3.44 3.51
N VAL A 129 6.59 2.79 2.47
CA VAL A 129 6.15 2.98 1.09
C VAL A 129 4.69 2.54 0.92
N MET A 130 4.31 1.38 1.46
CA MET A 130 2.94 0.88 1.38
C MET A 130 1.94 1.80 2.11
N ASP A 131 2.28 2.28 3.30
CA ASP A 131 1.44 3.26 4.00
C ASP A 131 1.35 4.60 3.24
N GLY A 132 2.44 5.03 2.60
CA GLY A 132 2.45 6.18 1.72
C GLY A 132 1.48 6.03 0.55
N MET A 133 1.50 4.88 -0.14
CA MET A 133 0.57 4.56 -1.23
C MET A 133 -0.89 4.51 -0.75
N ARG A 134 -1.15 3.90 0.40
CA ARG A 134 -2.48 3.89 1.03
C ARG A 134 -3.02 5.31 1.24
N LYS A 135 -2.18 6.22 1.73
CA LYS A 135 -2.54 7.65 1.92
C LYS A 135 -2.75 8.39 0.60
N ILE A 136 -2.05 8.02 -0.48
CA ILE A 136 -2.30 8.56 -1.83
C ILE A 136 -3.68 8.11 -2.31
N TYR A 137 -3.99 6.82 -2.21
CA TYR A 137 -5.27 6.26 -2.67
C TYR A 137 -6.47 6.81 -1.91
N LEU A 138 -6.35 7.02 -0.59
CA LEU A 138 -7.37 7.73 0.19
C LEU A 138 -7.65 9.13 -0.36
N ARG A 139 -6.60 9.85 -0.79
CA ARG A 139 -6.74 11.18 -1.42
C ARG A 139 -7.40 11.09 -2.79
N TYR A 140 -7.11 10.05 -3.59
CA TYR A 140 -7.79 9.84 -4.87
C TYR A 140 -9.30 9.67 -4.69
N VAL A 141 -9.72 8.85 -3.74
CA VAL A 141 -11.15 8.65 -3.41
C VAL A 141 -11.78 9.98 -2.97
N ALA A 142 -11.16 10.68 -2.02
CA ALA A 142 -11.68 11.95 -1.51
C ALA A 142 -11.80 13.02 -2.60
N ASN A 143 -10.81 13.12 -3.49
CA ASN A 143 -10.84 14.05 -4.63
C ASN A 143 -11.99 13.72 -5.58
N LEU A 144 -12.20 12.43 -5.88
CA LEU A 144 -13.27 12.00 -6.77
C LEU A 144 -14.65 12.28 -6.17
N GLU A 145 -14.83 12.06 -4.86
CA GLU A 145 -16.05 12.43 -4.13
C GLU A 145 -16.30 13.93 -4.14
N GLY A 146 -15.24 14.74 -4.00
CA GLY A 146 -15.33 16.19 -4.12
C GLY A 146 -15.86 16.63 -5.49
N LYS A 147 -15.34 16.04 -6.56
CA LYS A 147 -15.75 16.33 -7.94
C LYS A 147 -17.16 15.81 -8.26
N LEU A 148 -17.55 14.65 -7.73
CA LEU A 148 -18.92 14.14 -7.94
C LEU A 148 -20.00 15.04 -7.35
N LYS A 149 -19.70 15.84 -6.32
CA LYS A 149 -20.66 16.82 -5.77
C LYS A 149 -20.98 17.96 -6.75
N THR A 150 -20.17 18.16 -7.79
CA THR A 150 -20.39 19.19 -8.81
C THR A 150 -21.08 18.63 -10.06
N VAL A 151 -21.47 17.35 -10.04
CA VAL A 151 -22.17 16.61 -11.11
C VAL A 151 -23.60 16.27 -10.69
#